data_AF-A0A7S2F2Z4-F1
#
_entry.id   AF-A0A7S2F2Z4-F1
#
_cell.length_a   1.000
_cell.length_b   1.000
_cell.length_c   1.000
_cell.angle_alpha   90.00
_cell.angle_beta   90.00
_cell.angle_gamma   90.00
#
_symmetry.space_group_name_H-M   'P 1'
#
loop_
_entity.id
_entity.type
_entity.pdbx_description
1 polymer ?
#
loop_
_entity_poly.entity_id
_entity_poly.type
_entity_poly.pdbx_seq_one_letter_code
_entity_poly.pdbx_strand_id
1 'polypeptide(L)'
;HGVSQVQNYLALSFDKERTLPVELPDDLLKAMHYERGQPEQAYTLMTKLVKHFSNKAVISPTSEFSQLLQKDGECAVRCSMKTQPGFLCPTKRSMLFVMKPVIAIKYDEIEYVAFNSSTMRKSSFDLVVATKSHQVYEFSQFERDKVMQALFTWFQKVEVKIENPGAVEGMMNPRSTARTSKSLPGRAPDRGQAADEEDKDDDYDEDADDDFDEDEADGDEDSSVEEAELEDDDEPKKKRPRRSK
;
A
#
# COMPACT_ATOMS: atom_id res chain seq x y z
N HIS A 1 -2.11 -31.46 3.84
CA HIS A 1 -0.68 -31.38 3.47
C HIS A 1 -0.31 -29.93 3.23
N GLY A 2 0.36 -29.28 4.18
CA GLY A 2 0.86 -27.92 3.99
C GLY A 2 2.12 -27.94 3.13
N VAL A 3 2.09 -27.28 1.97
CA VAL A 3 3.31 -27.06 1.18
C VAL A 3 4.19 -26.07 1.94
N SER A 4 5.37 -26.50 2.38
CA SER A 4 6.32 -25.60 3.02
C SER A 4 6.75 -24.53 2.03
N GLN A 5 6.31 -23.28 2.26
CA GLN A 5 6.71 -22.12 1.47
C GLN A 5 8.20 -21.86 1.72
N VAL A 6 9.06 -22.21 0.75
CA VAL A 6 10.50 -22.00 0.85
C VAL A 6 10.78 -20.49 0.91
N GLN A 7 11.11 -20.01 2.10
CA GLN A 7 11.30 -18.58 2.33
C GLN A 7 12.69 -18.14 1.86
N ASN A 8 12.78 -17.75 0.58
CA ASN A 8 14.02 -17.35 -0.10
C ASN A 8 14.70 -16.08 0.44
N TYR A 9 14.08 -15.37 1.40
CA TYR A 9 14.56 -14.10 1.94
C TYR A 9 14.39 -14.03 3.46
N LEU A 10 15.44 -13.61 4.16
CA LEU A 10 15.37 -13.22 5.57
C LEU A 10 15.00 -11.73 5.67
N ALA A 11 13.79 -11.43 6.15
CA ALA A 11 13.42 -10.07 6.55
C ALA A 11 13.85 -9.84 8.00
N LEU A 12 14.55 -8.73 8.26
CA LEU A 12 14.93 -8.28 9.59
C LEU A 12 14.31 -6.90 9.84
N SER A 13 13.47 -6.79 10.86
CA SER A 13 12.93 -5.52 11.32
C SER A 13 13.81 -4.98 12.45
N PHE A 14 14.16 -3.70 12.37
CA PHE A 14 14.87 -2.97 13.41
C PHE A 14 14.04 -1.77 13.83
N ASP A 15 14.01 -1.50 15.13
CA ASP A 15 13.71 -0.16 15.62
C ASP A 15 14.81 0.81 15.12
N LYS A 16 14.39 1.99 14.67
CA LYS A 16 15.23 3.05 14.11
C LYS A 16 16.01 3.80 15.19
N GLU A 17 15.48 3.84 16.41
CA GLU A 17 16.08 4.57 17.55
C GLU A 17 17.00 3.66 18.38
N ARG A 18 16.85 2.34 18.26
CA ARG A 18 17.71 1.34 18.90
C ARG A 18 19.18 1.46 18.46
N THR A 19 19.96 2.10 19.32
CA THR A 19 21.43 2.11 19.28
C THR A 19 22.02 1.00 20.14
N LEU A 20 23.25 0.61 19.85
CA LEU A 20 24.05 -0.38 20.56
C LEU A 20 25.51 0.08 20.61
N PRO A 21 26.29 -0.26 21.66
CA PRO A 21 27.74 -0.10 21.64
C PRO A 21 28.39 -1.06 20.63
N VAL A 22 29.35 -0.58 19.84
CA VAL A 22 30.06 -1.42 18.86
C VAL A 22 31.10 -2.31 19.56
N GLU A 23 30.70 -3.55 19.83
CA GLU A 23 31.54 -4.60 20.42
C GLU A 23 31.99 -5.62 19.36
N LEU A 24 32.93 -5.21 18.50
CA LEU A 24 33.50 -6.07 17.45
C LEU A 24 34.96 -6.47 17.74
N PRO A 25 35.48 -7.54 17.13
CA PRO A 25 36.92 -7.81 17.00
C PRO A 25 37.72 -6.65 16.40
N ASP A 26 39.00 -6.52 16.79
CA ASP A 26 39.85 -5.37 16.42
C ASP A 26 40.12 -5.24 14.90
N ASP A 27 40.10 -6.34 14.17
CA ASP A 27 40.20 -6.38 12.71
C ASP A 27 38.94 -5.79 12.05
N LEU A 28 37.75 -6.14 12.54
CA LEU A 28 36.48 -5.60 12.05
C LEU A 28 36.28 -4.13 12.45
N LEU A 29 36.70 -3.73 13.66
CA LEU A 29 36.70 -2.31 14.07
C LEU A 29 37.53 -1.46 13.09
N LYS A 30 38.75 -1.91 12.74
CA LYS A 30 39.62 -1.24 11.77
C LYS A 30 39.02 -1.26 10.35
N ALA A 31 38.45 -2.38 9.91
CA ALA A 31 37.87 -2.52 8.57
C ALA A 31 36.55 -1.74 8.37
N MET A 32 35.85 -1.36 9.44
CA MET A 32 34.58 -0.63 9.39
C MET A 32 34.67 0.81 9.89
N HIS A 33 35.86 1.23 10.33
CA HIS A 33 36.17 2.53 10.93
C HIS A 33 35.28 2.84 12.15
N TYR A 34 35.32 1.97 13.15
CA TYR A 34 34.64 2.13 14.44
C TYR A 34 35.61 2.14 15.62
N GLU A 35 35.25 2.88 16.66
CA GLU A 35 35.87 2.76 17.98
C GLU A 35 35.11 1.76 18.86
N ARG A 36 35.82 1.06 19.75
CA ARG A 36 35.23 0.04 20.64
C ARG A 36 34.27 0.71 21.64
N GLY A 37 33.02 0.25 21.67
CA GLY A 37 31.98 0.81 22.54
C GLY A 37 31.30 2.08 22.02
N GLN A 38 31.68 2.57 20.84
CA GLN A 38 30.99 3.67 20.17
C GLN A 38 29.50 3.35 19.97
N PRO A 39 28.55 4.26 20.29
CA PRO A 39 27.13 4.06 19.96
C PRO A 39 26.88 4.09 18.45
N GLU A 40 26.14 3.10 17.93
CA GLU A 40 25.73 3.01 16.53
C GLU A 40 24.31 2.42 16.43
N GLN A 41 23.55 2.79 15.40
CA GLN A 41 22.22 2.22 15.14
C GLN A 41 22.32 0.74 14.75
N ALA A 42 21.50 -0.11 15.37
CA ALA A 42 21.59 -1.57 15.20
C ALA A 42 21.49 -2.03 13.74
N TYR A 43 20.64 -1.38 12.94
CA TYR A 43 20.50 -1.68 11.51
C TYR A 43 21.72 -1.24 10.68
N THR A 44 22.37 -0.12 11.03
CA THR A 44 23.58 0.39 10.36
C THR A 44 24.75 -0.57 10.60
N LEU A 45 24.94 -1.00 11.85
CA LEU A 45 25.96 -1.98 12.22
C LEU A 45 25.75 -3.32 11.51
N MET A 46 24.52 -3.86 11.52
CA MET A 46 24.16 -5.07 10.77
C MET A 46 24.42 -4.91 9.27
N THR A 47 24.06 -3.77 8.69
CA THR A 47 24.26 -3.49 7.26
C THR A 47 25.74 -3.47 6.88
N LYS A 48 26.62 -2.87 7.70
CA LYS A 48 28.08 -2.91 7.48
C LYS A 48 28.64 -4.33 7.63
N LEU A 49 28.22 -5.08 8.65
CA LEU A 49 28.62 -6.47 8.86
C LEU A 49 28.25 -7.37 7.67
N VAL A 50 26.97 -7.36 7.26
CA VAL A 50 26.49 -8.15 6.11
C VAL A 50 27.18 -7.74 4.81
N LYS A 51 27.40 -6.44 4.57
CA LYS A 51 28.16 -5.95 3.41
C LYS A 51 29.58 -6.50 3.39
N HIS A 52 30.28 -6.47 4.53
CA HIS A 52 31.66 -6.93 4.65
C HIS A 52 31.78 -8.44 4.42
N PHE A 53 31.00 -9.26 5.14
CA PHE A 53 31.09 -10.72 5.04
C PHE A 53 30.56 -11.29 3.70
N SER A 54 29.56 -10.65 3.08
CA SER A 54 29.04 -11.11 1.78
C SER A 54 29.82 -10.58 0.58
N ASN A 55 30.61 -9.51 0.77
CA ASN A 55 31.22 -8.69 -0.29
C ASN A 55 30.23 -8.25 -1.39
N LYS A 56 28.94 -8.09 -1.05
CA LYS A 56 27.89 -7.63 -1.95
C LYS A 56 27.52 -6.17 -1.69
N ALA A 57 27.19 -5.45 -2.75
CA ALA A 57 26.67 -4.09 -2.64
C ALA A 57 25.30 -4.10 -1.92
N VAL A 58 25.14 -3.19 -0.96
CA VAL A 58 23.86 -2.92 -0.31
C VAL A 58 22.94 -2.22 -1.32
N ILE A 59 21.76 -2.77 -1.55
CA ILE A 59 20.75 -2.16 -2.41
C ILE A 59 19.82 -1.31 -1.52
N SER A 60 20.00 0.00 -1.58
CA SER A 60 19.11 0.97 -0.92
C SER A 60 17.89 1.31 -1.78
N PRO A 61 16.79 1.78 -1.17
CA PRO A 61 15.72 2.49 -1.88
C PRO A 61 16.28 3.66 -2.72
N THR A 62 15.64 3.99 -3.84
CA THR A 62 16.14 5.07 -4.72
C THR A 62 15.56 6.43 -4.34
N SER A 63 16.44 7.40 -4.06
CA SER A 63 16.08 8.80 -3.75
C SER A 63 15.20 9.44 -4.83
N GLU A 64 15.42 9.04 -6.09
CA GLU A 64 14.66 9.47 -7.26
C GLU A 64 13.17 9.06 -7.18
N PHE A 65 12.83 7.95 -6.52
CA PHE A 65 11.44 7.55 -6.30
C PHE A 65 10.82 8.26 -5.08
N SER A 66 11.59 8.45 -4.00
CA SER A 66 11.17 9.30 -2.87
C SER A 66 10.83 10.74 -3.31
N GLN A 67 11.60 11.30 -4.23
CA GLN A 67 11.30 12.61 -4.84
C GLN A 67 9.99 12.63 -5.62
N LEU A 68 9.67 11.55 -6.35
CA LEU A 68 8.39 11.40 -7.05
C LEU A 68 7.19 11.24 -6.09
N LEU A 69 7.39 10.60 -4.93
CA LEU A 69 6.34 10.49 -3.90
C LEU A 69 6.00 11.84 -3.24
N GLN A 70 6.95 12.79 -3.20
CA GLN A 70 6.78 14.09 -2.54
C GLN A 70 6.21 13.96 -1.10
N LYS A 71 6.75 12.99 -0.35
CA LYS A 71 6.51 12.75 1.07
C LYS A 71 7.89 12.54 1.71
N ASP A 72 8.33 13.46 2.54
CA ASP A 72 9.71 13.46 3.04
C ASP A 72 10.01 12.22 3.89
N GLY A 73 11.09 11.51 3.53
CA GLY A 73 11.50 10.26 4.17
C GLY A 73 10.79 8.99 3.69
N GLU A 74 9.69 9.08 2.94
CA GLU A 74 9.07 7.87 2.36
C GLU A 74 9.87 7.36 1.15
N CYS A 75 10.13 6.05 1.12
CA CYS A 75 10.90 5.38 0.07
C CYS A 75 10.32 4.02 -0.36
N ALA A 76 9.15 3.68 0.18
CA ALA A 76 8.35 2.53 -0.17
C ALA A 76 6.88 2.91 0.04
N VAL A 77 5.98 2.38 -0.78
CA VAL A 77 4.55 2.70 -0.74
C VAL A 77 3.75 1.59 -0.10
N ARG A 78 2.79 1.96 0.76
CA ARG A 78 1.89 1.00 1.40
C ARG A 78 0.95 0.38 0.36
N CYS A 79 0.81 -0.93 0.43
CA CYS A 79 -0.09 -1.74 -0.38
C CYS A 79 -0.40 -3.04 0.35
N SER A 80 -1.26 -3.88 -0.22
CA SER A 80 -1.45 -5.26 0.21
C SER A 80 -1.06 -6.21 -0.92
N MET A 81 -0.58 -7.41 -0.61
CA MET A 81 -0.54 -8.50 -1.58
C MET A 81 -1.54 -9.57 -1.14
N LYS A 82 -2.50 -9.90 -2.00
CA LYS A 82 -3.72 -10.64 -1.63
C LYS A 82 -4.43 -9.92 -0.47
N THR A 83 -4.36 -10.47 0.74
CA THR A 83 -4.92 -9.90 1.99
C THR A 83 -3.86 -9.45 2.99
N GLN A 84 -2.57 -9.57 2.67
CA GLN A 84 -1.48 -9.27 3.60
C GLN A 84 -0.93 -7.85 3.33
N PRO A 85 -1.04 -6.91 4.28
CA PRO A 85 -0.50 -5.56 4.12
C PRO A 85 1.03 -5.60 4.12
N GLY A 86 1.64 -4.63 3.43
CA GLY A 86 3.10 -4.48 3.34
C GLY A 86 3.51 -3.21 2.61
N PHE A 87 4.76 -3.19 2.17
CA PHE A 87 5.36 -2.04 1.49
C PHE A 87 6.05 -2.47 0.20
N LEU A 88 5.77 -1.77 -0.89
CA LEU A 88 6.46 -1.93 -2.17
C LEU A 88 7.56 -0.86 -2.29
N CYS A 89 8.81 -1.27 -2.38
CA CYS A 89 9.98 -0.42 -2.47
C CYS A 89 10.65 -0.54 -3.86
N PRO A 90 10.52 0.48 -4.73
CA PRO A 90 11.31 0.58 -5.95
C PRO A 90 12.78 0.93 -5.67
N THR A 91 13.68 0.14 -6.25
CA THR A 91 15.13 0.39 -6.29
C THR A 91 15.58 0.64 -7.73
N LYS A 92 16.87 0.89 -7.96
CA LYS A 92 17.41 1.18 -9.30
C LYS A 92 17.36 0.02 -10.32
N ARG A 93 17.10 -1.22 -9.90
CA ARG A 93 17.06 -2.42 -10.79
C ARG A 93 15.92 -3.39 -10.51
N SER A 94 15.22 -3.25 -9.38
CA SER A 94 14.14 -4.13 -8.97
C SER A 94 13.16 -3.42 -8.06
N MET A 95 11.93 -3.93 -8.02
CA MET A 95 10.93 -3.62 -7.00
C MET A 95 10.91 -4.74 -5.95
N LEU A 96 10.83 -4.39 -4.67
CA LEU A 96 10.73 -5.33 -3.56
C LEU A 96 9.43 -5.13 -2.79
N PHE A 97 8.63 -6.18 -2.62
CA PHE A 97 7.55 -6.21 -1.64
C PHE A 97 8.11 -6.73 -0.31
N VAL A 98 8.06 -5.89 0.72
CA VAL A 98 8.61 -6.14 2.05
C VAL A 98 7.45 -6.35 3.03
N MET A 99 7.01 -7.60 3.11
CA MET A 99 6.36 -8.24 4.26
C MET A 99 6.45 -9.76 4.07
N LYS A 100 5.64 -10.58 4.75
CA LYS A 100 5.52 -12.02 4.39
C LYS A 100 4.47 -12.20 3.28
N PRO A 101 4.77 -12.96 2.20
CA PRO A 101 6.10 -13.40 1.75
C PRO A 101 6.89 -12.24 1.12
N VAL A 102 8.21 -12.22 1.29
CA VAL A 102 9.08 -11.22 0.66
C VAL A 102 9.26 -11.58 -0.81
N ILE A 103 9.13 -10.60 -1.70
CA ILE A 103 9.27 -10.78 -3.15
C ILE A 103 10.19 -9.69 -3.68
N ALA A 104 11.14 -10.05 -4.55
CA ALA A 104 11.89 -9.10 -5.35
C ALA A 104 11.73 -9.46 -6.84
N ILE A 105 11.33 -8.49 -7.65
CA ILE A 105 11.15 -8.64 -9.10
C ILE A 105 12.12 -7.66 -9.77
N LYS A 106 13.05 -8.14 -10.59
CA LYS A 106 13.93 -7.26 -11.36
C LYS A 106 13.21 -6.70 -12.58
N TYR A 107 13.51 -5.46 -12.97
CA TYR A 107 12.82 -4.82 -14.09
C TYR A 107 13.10 -5.52 -15.44
N ASP A 108 14.23 -6.21 -15.57
CA ASP A 108 14.56 -7.04 -16.72
C ASP A 108 13.75 -8.36 -16.78
N GLU A 109 13.14 -8.80 -15.68
CA GLU A 109 12.25 -9.97 -15.61
C GLU A 109 10.78 -9.63 -15.93
N ILE A 110 10.40 -8.35 -15.84
CA ILE A 110 9.04 -7.89 -16.12
C ILE A 110 8.77 -7.92 -17.64
N GLU A 111 7.61 -8.45 -18.01
CA GLU A 111 7.06 -8.36 -19.37
C GLU A 111 6.21 -7.10 -19.53
N TYR A 112 5.34 -6.83 -18.56
CA TYR A 112 4.59 -5.57 -18.46
C TYR A 112 4.05 -5.31 -17.03
N VAL A 113 3.64 -4.07 -16.78
CA VAL A 113 2.80 -3.69 -15.64
C VAL A 113 1.46 -3.12 -16.13
N ALA A 114 0.40 -3.34 -15.36
CA ALA A 114 -0.92 -2.77 -15.61
C ALA A 114 -1.50 -2.16 -14.33
N PHE A 115 -2.14 -1.00 -14.45
CA PHE A 115 -2.76 -0.29 -13.33
C PHE A 115 -4.28 -0.49 -13.39
N ASN A 116 -4.83 -1.22 -12.43
CA ASN A 116 -6.26 -1.55 -12.35
C ASN A 116 -6.96 -0.64 -11.34
N SER A 117 -8.10 -0.08 -11.74
CA SER A 117 -8.88 0.88 -10.95
C SER A 117 -10.35 0.52 -11.01
N SER A 118 -11.00 0.43 -9.85
CA SER A 118 -12.43 0.14 -9.74
C SER A 118 -13.24 1.40 -9.48
N THR A 119 -14.37 1.54 -10.17
CA THR A 119 -15.36 2.61 -9.96
C THR A 119 -15.87 2.66 -8.52
N MET A 120 -15.88 1.52 -7.81
CA MET A 120 -16.28 1.43 -6.40
C MET A 120 -15.18 1.91 -5.45
N ARG A 121 -13.90 1.62 -5.74
CA ARG A 121 -12.75 2.01 -4.90
C ARG A 121 -12.10 3.31 -5.41
N LYS A 122 -12.80 4.43 -5.29
CA LYS A 122 -12.37 5.73 -5.86
C LYS A 122 -11.05 6.31 -5.31
N SER A 123 -10.61 5.90 -4.11
CA SER A 123 -9.39 6.37 -3.45
C SER A 123 -8.14 5.50 -3.69
N SER A 124 -8.28 4.33 -4.32
CA SER A 124 -7.17 3.38 -4.48
C SER A 124 -7.11 2.74 -5.85
N PHE A 125 -5.98 2.10 -6.16
CA PHE A 125 -5.78 1.26 -7.33
C PHE A 125 -4.96 0.02 -6.98
N ASP A 126 -4.91 -0.92 -7.91
CA ASP A 126 -4.15 -2.17 -7.81
C ASP A 126 -3.14 -2.22 -8.97
N LEU A 127 -1.95 -2.75 -8.72
CA LEU A 127 -0.85 -2.90 -9.67
C LEU A 127 -0.64 -4.39 -9.98
N VAL A 128 -0.84 -4.75 -11.24
CA VAL A 128 -0.49 -6.07 -11.78
C VAL A 128 0.91 -5.99 -12.39
N VAL A 129 1.76 -6.96 -12.06
CA VAL A 129 3.11 -7.13 -12.61
C VAL A 129 3.20 -8.51 -13.25
N ALA A 130 3.24 -8.56 -14.58
CA ALA A 130 3.43 -9.79 -15.34
C ALA A 130 4.92 -9.95 -15.68
N THR A 131 5.48 -11.14 -15.43
CA THR A 131 6.89 -11.46 -15.72
C THR A 131 7.03 -12.36 -16.94
N LYS A 132 8.20 -12.32 -17.58
CA LYS A 132 8.55 -13.09 -18.78
C LYS A 132 8.57 -14.61 -18.58
N SER A 133 8.45 -15.08 -17.33
CA SER A 133 8.25 -16.49 -16.95
C SER A 133 6.77 -16.85 -16.73
N HIS A 134 5.85 -15.97 -17.15
CA HIS A 134 4.40 -16.07 -16.97
C HIS A 134 3.91 -16.06 -15.50
N GLN A 135 4.78 -15.75 -14.53
CA GLN A 135 4.34 -15.46 -13.17
C GLN A 135 3.74 -14.06 -13.11
N VAL A 136 2.52 -13.96 -12.60
CA VAL A 136 1.82 -12.69 -12.33
C VAL A 136 1.85 -12.40 -10.84
N TYR A 137 2.06 -11.15 -10.47
CA TYR A 137 1.93 -10.63 -9.12
C TYR A 137 0.87 -9.52 -9.09
N GLU A 138 0.01 -9.53 -8.08
CA GLU A 138 -1.04 -8.53 -7.91
C GLU A 138 -0.88 -7.88 -6.52
N PHE A 139 -0.60 -6.58 -6.54
CA PHE A 139 -0.53 -5.73 -5.36
C PHE A 139 -1.74 -4.82 -5.36
N SER A 140 -2.45 -4.69 -4.25
CA SER A 140 -3.71 -3.96 -4.14
C SER A 140 -3.63 -2.80 -3.16
N GLN A 141 -4.67 -1.96 -3.16
CA GLN A 141 -4.88 -0.90 -2.14
C GLN A 141 -3.79 0.20 -2.11
N PHE A 142 -3.15 0.52 -3.23
CA PHE A 142 -2.30 1.71 -3.32
C PHE A 142 -3.17 2.98 -3.23
N GLU A 143 -2.74 3.97 -2.44
CA GLU A 143 -3.28 5.34 -2.45
C GLU A 143 -3.25 5.92 -3.87
N ARG A 144 -4.34 6.53 -4.37
CA ARG A 144 -4.38 6.94 -5.78
C ARG A 144 -3.47 8.11 -6.13
N ASP A 145 -3.42 9.14 -5.29
CA ASP A 145 -3.01 10.48 -5.70
C ASP A 145 -1.54 10.57 -6.15
N LYS A 146 -0.60 10.66 -5.20
CA LYS A 146 0.83 10.79 -5.54
C LYS A 146 1.46 9.46 -5.96
N VAL A 147 1.02 8.35 -5.38
CA VAL A 147 1.64 7.02 -5.59
C VAL A 147 1.41 6.49 -7.00
N MET A 148 0.23 6.71 -7.61
CA MET A 148 0.00 6.29 -9.00
C MET A 148 0.89 7.09 -9.96
N GLN A 149 1.01 8.41 -9.76
CA GLN A 149 1.89 9.26 -10.58
C GLN A 149 3.36 8.85 -10.42
N ALA A 150 3.82 8.67 -9.18
CA ALA A 150 5.17 8.26 -8.89
C ALA A 150 5.53 6.90 -9.51
N LEU A 151 4.66 5.89 -9.40
CA LEU A 151 4.90 4.57 -9.98
C LEU A 151 4.87 4.61 -11.52
N PHE A 152 3.93 5.34 -12.14
CA PHE A 152 3.85 5.48 -13.59
C PHE A 152 5.11 6.14 -14.17
N THR A 153 5.50 7.31 -13.64
CA THR A 153 6.74 8.00 -14.06
C THR A 153 7.99 7.17 -13.76
N TRP A 154 8.00 6.40 -12.67
CA TRP A 154 9.11 5.51 -12.35
C TRP A 154 9.23 4.34 -13.35
N PHE A 155 8.13 3.63 -13.66
CA PHE A 155 8.16 2.51 -14.61
C PHE A 155 8.54 2.97 -16.02
N GLN A 156 8.05 4.14 -16.48
CA GLN A 156 8.52 4.76 -17.71
C GLN A 156 10.04 5.01 -17.68
N LYS A 157 10.56 5.54 -16.56
CA LYS A 157 11.99 5.87 -16.40
C LYS A 157 12.90 4.64 -16.31
N VAL A 158 12.42 3.50 -15.80
CA VAL A 158 13.15 2.22 -15.80
C VAL A 158 12.83 1.33 -17.01
N GLU A 159 12.23 1.91 -18.06
CA GLU A 159 11.93 1.27 -19.35
C GLU A 159 11.03 0.02 -19.24
N VAL A 160 10.22 -0.06 -18.18
CA VAL A 160 9.24 -1.13 -17.98
C VAL A 160 7.97 -0.81 -18.79
N LYS A 161 7.58 -1.74 -19.68
CA LYS A 161 6.35 -1.64 -20.48
C LYS A 161 5.13 -1.50 -19.55
N ILE A 162 4.39 -0.40 -19.72
CA ILE A 162 3.05 -0.24 -19.16
C ILE A 162 2.04 -0.69 -20.22
N GLU A 163 1.10 -1.56 -19.86
CA GLU A 163 0.13 -2.13 -20.80
C GLU A 163 -0.99 -1.15 -21.16
N ASN A 164 -1.49 -0.39 -20.17
CA ASN A 164 -2.67 0.47 -20.32
C ASN A 164 -2.41 1.98 -20.16
N PRO A 165 -1.30 2.56 -20.68
CA PRO A 165 -0.81 3.89 -20.26
C PRO A 165 -1.81 5.03 -20.45
N GLY A 166 -2.52 5.09 -21.59
CA GLY A 166 -3.54 6.14 -21.81
C GLY A 166 -4.75 6.04 -20.87
N ALA A 167 -5.04 4.86 -20.32
CA ALA A 167 -6.04 4.72 -19.26
C ALA A 167 -5.50 5.27 -17.93
N VAL A 168 -4.22 5.02 -17.61
CA VAL A 168 -3.55 5.55 -16.42
C VAL A 168 -3.47 7.08 -16.44
N GLU A 169 -3.10 7.67 -17.57
CA GLU A 169 -3.09 9.12 -17.79
C GLU A 169 -4.49 9.73 -17.64
N GLY A 170 -5.53 9.04 -18.15
CA GLY A 170 -6.93 9.42 -17.96
C GLY A 170 -7.41 9.33 -16.52
N MET A 171 -6.88 8.40 -15.71
CA MET A 171 -7.16 8.29 -14.28
C MET A 171 -6.45 9.37 -13.45
N MET A 172 -5.28 9.87 -13.90
CA MET A 172 -4.57 10.99 -13.26
C MET A 172 -5.25 12.33 -13.54
N ASN A 173 -5.63 12.57 -14.80
CA ASN A 173 -6.25 13.82 -15.24
C ASN A 173 -7.69 13.59 -15.73
N PRO A 174 -8.67 13.29 -14.84
CA PRO A 174 -10.07 13.09 -15.25
C PRO A 174 -10.75 14.33 -15.87
N ARG A 175 -10.08 15.49 -15.89
CA ARG A 175 -10.48 16.72 -16.60
C ARG A 175 -9.98 16.80 -18.06
N SER A 176 -9.13 15.89 -18.53
CA SER A 176 -8.67 15.85 -19.94
C SER A 176 -9.59 15.01 -20.83
N THR A 177 -10.00 13.83 -20.34
CA THR A 177 -10.78 12.81 -21.07
C THR A 177 -12.12 13.32 -21.59
N ALA A 178 -12.76 14.24 -20.86
CA ALA A 178 -14.03 14.87 -21.23
C ALA A 178 -14.00 15.71 -22.53
N ARG A 179 -12.83 15.92 -23.16
CA ARG A 179 -12.69 16.65 -24.43
C ARG A 179 -12.56 15.75 -25.65
N THR A 180 -12.19 14.48 -25.48
CA THR A 180 -11.86 13.57 -26.59
C THR A 180 -13.06 12.76 -27.08
N SER A 181 -14.15 12.70 -26.32
CA SER A 181 -15.38 11.97 -26.66
C SER A 181 -16.31 12.75 -27.61
N LYS A 182 -15.76 13.39 -28.65
CA LYS A 182 -16.55 14.15 -29.64
C LYS A 182 -16.59 13.46 -31.01
N SER A 183 -17.74 12.80 -31.24
CA SER A 183 -18.38 12.52 -32.54
C SER A 183 -17.52 11.97 -33.69
N LEU A 184 -17.78 10.70 -34.04
CA LEU A 184 -17.57 10.18 -35.38
C LEU A 184 -18.39 11.03 -36.40
N PRO A 185 -17.84 11.37 -37.58
CA PRO A 185 -18.56 12.17 -38.59
C PRO A 185 -19.58 11.33 -39.37
N GLY A 186 -20.76 11.14 -38.77
CA GLY A 186 -21.97 10.67 -39.47
C GLY A 186 -22.45 11.69 -40.52
N ARG A 187 -23.09 11.22 -41.61
CA ARG A 187 -23.22 11.99 -42.86
C ARG A 187 -24.67 12.35 -43.21
N ALA A 188 -24.96 13.66 -43.19
CA ALA A 188 -26.06 14.35 -43.91
C ALA A 188 -27.51 14.06 -43.42
N PRO A 189 -28.54 14.79 -43.92
CA PRO A 189 -28.64 16.26 -43.76
C PRO A 189 -30.06 16.79 -43.42
N ASP A 190 -30.07 18.05 -42.97
CA ASP A 190 -31.09 19.11 -43.18
C ASP A 190 -32.52 18.76 -43.67
N ARG A 191 -33.51 19.07 -42.81
CA ARG A 191 -34.85 19.58 -43.16
C ARG A 191 -35.47 20.22 -41.90
N GLY A 192 -36.29 21.28 -42.06
CA GLY A 192 -36.94 21.98 -40.93
C GLY A 192 -38.30 22.57 -41.28
N GLN A 193 -38.80 23.46 -40.39
CA GLN A 193 -40.12 24.13 -40.40
C GLN A 193 -41.33 23.19 -40.06
N ALA A 194 -42.45 23.65 -39.49
CA ALA A 194 -42.75 24.77 -38.58
C ALA A 194 -44.23 24.68 -38.11
N ALA A 195 -44.53 25.03 -36.84
CA ALA A 195 -45.89 25.30 -36.28
C ALA A 195 -46.90 24.10 -36.34
N ASP A 196 -48.08 24.10 -35.71
CA ASP A 196 -48.72 24.90 -34.63
C ASP A 196 -49.84 24.07 -33.97
N GLU A 197 -50.46 24.54 -32.85
CA GLU A 197 -51.74 24.02 -32.26
C GLU A 197 -51.66 22.51 -31.81
N GLU A 198 -52.63 21.73 -31.26
CA GLU A 198 -53.88 21.80 -30.43
C GLU A 198 -54.06 20.34 -29.83
N ASP A 199 -54.79 19.96 -28.78
CA ASP A 199 -55.53 20.62 -27.67
C ASP A 199 -55.64 19.67 -26.43
N LYS A 200 -55.78 20.20 -25.18
CA LYS A 200 -56.49 19.66 -23.96
C LYS A 200 -55.78 19.72 -22.58
N ASP A 201 -56.59 20.11 -21.59
CA ASP A 201 -56.39 19.99 -20.15
C ASP A 201 -56.69 18.57 -19.62
N ASP A 202 -56.18 18.28 -18.42
CA ASP A 202 -56.94 17.66 -17.33
C ASP A 202 -56.21 17.98 -16.01
N ASP A 203 -56.61 19.06 -15.32
CA ASP A 203 -56.22 19.34 -13.94
C ASP A 203 -56.81 18.26 -13.02
N TYR A 204 -56.02 17.68 -12.10
CA TYR A 204 -56.54 17.26 -10.78
C TYR A 204 -55.43 17.14 -9.73
N ASP A 205 -55.21 18.28 -9.07
CA ASP A 205 -54.98 18.54 -7.64
C ASP A 205 -53.94 17.77 -6.79
N GLU A 206 -53.66 18.42 -5.66
CA GLU A 206 -52.78 18.07 -4.56
C GLU A 206 -53.33 16.90 -3.70
N ASP A 207 -52.43 16.09 -3.14
CA ASP A 207 -52.52 15.66 -1.74
C ASP A 207 -51.20 15.00 -1.33
N ALA A 208 -50.64 15.48 -0.21
CA ALA A 208 -49.46 14.92 0.44
C ALA A 208 -49.80 14.71 1.91
N ASP A 209 -49.98 13.46 2.32
CA ASP A 209 -50.19 13.07 3.71
C ASP A 209 -49.02 12.24 4.24
N ASP A 210 -48.74 12.45 5.53
CA ASP A 210 -47.52 12.04 6.24
C ASP A 210 -47.90 11.09 7.38
N ASP A 211 -48.34 9.87 7.02
CA ASP A 211 -48.77 8.84 7.98
C ASP A 211 -47.56 8.24 8.73
N PHE A 212 -47.17 9.00 9.75
CA PHE A 212 -46.40 8.57 10.91
C PHE A 212 -47.18 7.49 11.67
N ASP A 213 -46.62 6.29 11.81
CA ASP A 213 -47.12 5.31 12.79
C ASP A 213 -45.96 4.70 13.57
N GLU A 214 -46.19 4.55 14.87
CA GLU A 214 -45.17 4.32 15.91
C GLU A 214 -45.65 3.14 16.76
N ASP A 215 -44.90 2.04 16.78
CA ASP A 215 -45.19 0.95 17.72
C ASP A 215 -43.89 0.32 18.25
N GLU A 216 -43.79 0.33 19.58
CA GLU A 216 -42.63 -0.08 20.38
C GLU A 216 -42.52 -1.60 20.53
N ALA A 217 -41.30 -2.11 20.70
CA ALA A 217 -41.08 -3.50 21.10
C ALA A 217 -39.77 -3.66 21.90
N ASP A 218 -39.90 -3.60 23.23
CA ASP A 218 -38.85 -3.76 24.24
C ASP A 218 -37.73 -4.77 23.92
N GLY A 219 -36.50 -4.37 24.24
CA GLY A 219 -35.28 -5.18 24.11
C GLY A 219 -34.22 -4.87 25.16
N ASP A 220 -34.66 -4.57 26.39
CA ASP A 220 -33.82 -4.18 27.53
C ASP A 220 -33.03 -5.37 28.12
N GLU A 221 -31.69 -5.29 28.11
CA GLU A 221 -30.87 -5.78 29.23
C GLU A 221 -29.48 -5.08 29.27
N ASP A 222 -28.91 -4.99 30.47
CA ASP A 222 -27.95 -3.95 30.88
C ASP A 222 -26.48 -4.44 30.98
N SER A 223 -25.55 -3.47 31.09
CA SER A 223 -24.19 -3.47 31.66
C SER A 223 -23.30 -4.74 31.57
N SER A 224 -22.01 -4.61 31.24
CA SER A 224 -21.08 -3.88 32.11
C SER A 224 -19.73 -3.55 31.45
N VAL A 225 -19.07 -2.55 32.00
CA VAL A 225 -17.66 -2.20 31.74
C VAL A 225 -16.75 -3.10 32.58
N GLU A 226 -15.64 -3.58 32.01
CA GLU A 226 -14.42 -3.79 32.80
C GLU A 226 -13.17 -3.71 31.91
N GLU A 227 -12.19 -2.90 32.34
CA GLU A 227 -10.83 -2.93 31.80
C GLU A 227 -10.03 -4.01 32.54
N ALA A 228 -9.16 -4.73 31.82
CA ALA A 228 -8.29 -5.74 32.39
C ALA A 228 -6.83 -5.49 31.95
N GLU A 229 -6.09 -4.75 32.78
CA GLU A 229 -4.64 -4.71 32.72
C GLU A 229 -4.07 -6.10 33.07
N LEU A 230 -2.97 -6.49 32.41
CA LEU A 230 -2.26 -7.74 32.68
C LEU A 230 -0.75 -7.50 32.78
N GLU A 231 -0.32 -6.98 33.93
CA GLU A 231 1.04 -7.23 34.44
C GLU A 231 1.04 -8.58 35.18
N ASP A 232 2.09 -9.39 34.97
CA ASP A 232 2.30 -10.67 35.66
C ASP A 232 3.78 -10.72 36.10
N ASP A 233 4.00 -10.74 37.42
CA ASP A 233 5.33 -10.69 38.06
C ASP A 233 5.49 -11.90 39.00
N ASP A 234 6.46 -12.77 38.71
CA ASP A 234 6.71 -14.01 39.46
C ASP A 234 8.00 -13.88 40.30
N GLU A 235 7.86 -13.52 41.58
CA GLU A 235 8.82 -13.96 42.61
C GLU A 235 8.12 -14.50 43.90
N PRO A 236 8.45 -15.72 44.39
CA PRO A 236 7.60 -16.40 45.37
C PRO A 236 8.16 -16.52 46.82
N LYS A 237 7.21 -16.68 47.75
CA LYS A 237 7.31 -17.24 49.14
C LYS A 237 7.72 -16.29 50.29
N LYS A 238 6.79 -16.19 51.26
CA LYS A 238 7.01 -16.64 52.65
C LYS A 238 5.69 -17.13 53.27
N LYS A 239 5.76 -18.08 54.20
CA LYS A 239 4.60 -18.69 54.90
C LYS A 239 4.67 -18.49 56.41
N ARG A 240 3.50 -18.61 57.06
CA ARG A 240 3.20 -18.80 58.49
C ARG A 240 3.04 -17.51 59.33
N PRO A 241 2.28 -17.55 60.45
CA PRO A 241 1.30 -18.56 60.90
C PRO A 241 -0.13 -18.00 61.10
N ARG A 242 -1.12 -18.90 61.16
CA ARG A 242 -2.50 -18.59 61.59
C ARG A 242 -2.54 -18.42 63.12
N ARG A 243 -3.37 -17.52 63.65
CA ARG A 243 -4.03 -17.74 64.95
C ARG A 243 -5.39 -17.05 64.99
N SER A 244 -6.36 -17.72 65.61
CA SER A 244 -7.75 -17.31 65.75
C SER A 244 -7.97 -16.43 66.98
N LYS A 245 -8.93 -15.50 66.88
CA LYS A 245 -10.16 -15.64 67.66
C LYS A 245 -11.33 -15.02 66.91
#